data_AF-A0A8B2U642-F1
#
_entry.id   AF-A0A8B2U642-F1
#
_cell.length_a   1.000
_cell.length_b   1.000
_cell.length_c   1.000
_cell.angle_alpha   90.00
_cell.angle_beta   90.00
_cell.angle_gamma   90.00
#
_symmetry.space_group_name_H-M   'P 1'
#
loop_
_entity.id
_entity.type
_entity.pdbx_description
1 polymer ?
#
loop_
_entity_poly.entity_id
_entity_poly.type
_entity_poly.pdbx_seq_one_letter_code
_entity_poly.pdbx_strand_id
1 'polypeptide(L)'
;MILFAGDPHGSFDHLYPFIKEHKDVALVILGDLQLTTPEPLEKLAQYADLWFIHGNHDSKTVAAFESLWGTEWHTRSLHGRVQEIQGKRIAGLGGVFRGQIWMPPNKPLFFDPIHYCQYCSQEKIWRGGVPLRHRTSIFPSDIEVLEQQQADILICHEAPKPHPSGFAVINQLAEKMGVTQIYHGHHHENFQYTTPAQQGYQIINVGFRSLCDIQGNYLHIGVDDRNL
;
A
#
# COMPACT_ATOMS: atom_id res chain seq x y z
N MET A 1 11.86 -8.88 13.20
CA MET A 1 12.01 -9.13 11.73
C MET A 1 10.92 -8.37 10.99
N ILE A 2 11.20 -7.69 9.86
CA ILE A 2 10.15 -7.01 9.07
C ILE A 2 9.70 -7.93 7.94
N LEU A 3 8.39 -8.14 7.82
CA LEU A 3 7.75 -8.91 6.78
C LEU A 3 6.81 -8.02 5.97
N PHE A 4 6.76 -8.24 4.66
CA PHE A 4 5.88 -7.54 3.73
C PHE A 4 4.90 -8.53 3.11
N ALA A 5 3.59 -8.28 3.25
CA ALA A 5 2.52 -9.14 2.75
C ALA A 5 1.73 -8.46 1.63
N GLY A 6 1.55 -9.17 0.53
CA GLY A 6 0.85 -8.69 -0.66
C GLY A 6 -0.58 -9.19 -0.74
N ASP A 7 -1.49 -8.28 -1.11
CA ASP A 7 -2.88 -8.54 -1.54
C ASP A 7 -3.60 -9.72 -0.83
N PRO A 8 -3.89 -9.64 0.49
CA PRO A 8 -4.53 -10.74 1.22
C PRO A 8 -5.94 -11.07 0.74
N HIS A 9 -6.68 -10.06 0.26
CA HIS A 9 -8.08 -10.17 -0.16
C HIS A 9 -8.97 -10.89 0.84
N GLY A 10 -8.91 -10.47 2.11
CA GLY A 10 -9.72 -11.01 3.20
C GLY A 10 -9.26 -12.36 3.76
N SER A 11 -8.19 -12.98 3.23
CA SER A 11 -7.61 -14.20 3.80
C SER A 11 -6.16 -13.96 4.24
N PHE A 12 -5.91 -14.21 5.52
CA PHE A 12 -4.63 -13.96 6.17
C PHE A 12 -3.96 -15.24 6.66
N ASP A 13 -4.54 -16.41 6.34
CA ASP A 13 -4.14 -17.68 6.93
C ASP A 13 -2.68 -18.05 6.64
N HIS A 14 -2.21 -17.71 5.45
CA HIS A 14 -0.85 -17.90 4.98
C HIS A 14 0.20 -17.13 5.81
N LEU A 15 -0.19 -16.11 6.57
CA LEU A 15 0.73 -15.30 7.39
C LEU A 15 0.99 -15.94 8.76
N TYR A 16 0.04 -16.68 9.32
CA TYR A 16 0.15 -17.21 10.68
C TYR A 16 1.35 -18.13 10.93
N PRO A 17 1.74 -19.05 10.01
CA PRO A 17 2.91 -19.88 10.23
C PRO A 17 4.17 -19.05 10.53
N PHE A 18 4.37 -17.96 9.79
CA PHE A 18 5.57 -17.12 9.89
C PHE A 18 5.54 -16.21 11.12
N ILE A 19 4.41 -15.55 11.40
CA ILE A 19 4.35 -14.63 12.54
C ILE A 19 4.28 -15.35 13.89
N LYS A 20 3.89 -16.64 13.93
CA LYS A 20 3.88 -17.43 15.16
C LYS A 20 5.21 -18.11 15.44
N GLU A 21 6.00 -18.41 14.41
CA GLU A 21 7.31 -19.05 14.55
C GLU A 21 8.39 -18.07 15.05
N HIS A 22 8.26 -16.79 14.69
CA HIS A 22 9.25 -15.76 15.02
C HIS A 22 8.75 -14.82 16.13
N LYS A 23 9.67 -14.35 16.97
CA LYS A 23 9.41 -13.27 17.94
C LYS A 23 9.71 -11.91 17.32
N ASP A 24 9.07 -10.87 17.85
CA ASP A 24 9.29 -9.48 17.48
C ASP A 24 9.18 -9.28 15.96
N VAL A 25 8.06 -9.72 15.39
CA VAL A 25 7.76 -9.53 13.97
C VAL A 25 7.03 -8.20 13.77
N ALA A 26 7.54 -7.37 12.86
CA ALA A 26 6.79 -6.28 12.27
C ALA A 26 6.20 -6.76 10.94
N LEU A 27 4.88 -6.73 10.80
CA LEU A 27 4.17 -7.14 9.60
C LEU A 27 3.61 -5.91 8.89
N VAL A 28 3.94 -5.74 7.61
CA VAL A 28 3.51 -4.62 6.77
C VAL A 28 2.67 -5.15 5.62
N ILE A 29 1.38 -4.80 5.57
CA ILE A 29 0.46 -5.24 4.50
C ILE A 29 0.38 -4.19 3.40
N LEU A 30 0.57 -4.60 2.14
CA LEU A 30 0.71 -3.73 0.96
C LEU A 30 -0.63 -3.44 0.26
N GLY A 31 -1.70 -3.29 1.02
CA GLY A 31 -3.04 -2.99 0.50
C GLY A 31 -3.90 -4.22 0.22
N ASP A 32 -5.10 -3.95 -0.29
CA ASP A 32 -6.14 -4.94 -0.60
C ASP A 32 -6.41 -5.92 0.54
N LEU A 33 -6.52 -5.37 1.74
CA LEU A 33 -6.89 -6.10 2.94
C LEU A 33 -8.31 -6.68 2.80
N GLN A 34 -9.20 -5.91 2.16
CA GLN A 34 -10.58 -6.29 1.81
C GLN A 34 -11.36 -6.84 3.01
N LEU A 35 -11.23 -6.14 4.13
CA LEU A 35 -11.88 -6.48 5.39
C LEU A 35 -13.40 -6.26 5.33
N THR A 36 -14.12 -6.99 6.18
CA THR A 36 -15.54 -6.70 6.49
C THR A 36 -15.73 -6.36 7.97
N THR A 37 -14.76 -6.72 8.82
CA THR A 37 -14.64 -6.38 10.24
C THR A 37 -13.16 -6.14 10.57
N PRO A 38 -12.81 -5.46 11.69
CA PRO A 38 -11.41 -5.29 12.11
C PRO A 38 -10.78 -6.57 12.70
N GLU A 39 -11.58 -7.59 13.01
CA GLU A 39 -11.17 -8.82 13.71
C GLU A 39 -9.95 -9.53 13.07
N PRO A 40 -9.81 -9.64 11.74
CA PRO A 40 -8.63 -10.26 11.15
C PRO A 40 -7.32 -9.54 11.51
N LEU A 41 -7.32 -8.21 11.56
CA LEU A 41 -6.15 -7.44 11.96
C LEU A 41 -5.88 -7.58 13.46
N GLU A 42 -6.93 -7.58 14.28
CA GLU A 42 -6.81 -7.80 15.73
C GLU A 42 -6.17 -9.15 16.06
N LYS A 43 -6.50 -10.20 15.30
CA LYS A 43 -5.87 -11.53 15.44
C LYS A 43 -4.41 -11.54 15.02
N LEU A 44 -4.05 -10.87 13.91
CA LEU A 44 -2.66 -10.74 13.48
C LEU A 44 -1.82 -9.95 14.50
N ALA A 45 -2.40 -8.90 15.07
CA ALA A 45 -1.76 -8.01 16.05
C ALA A 45 -1.37 -8.70 17.36
N GLN A 46 -1.96 -9.86 17.66
CA GLN A 46 -1.57 -10.68 18.81
C GLN A 46 -0.17 -11.29 18.64
N TYR A 47 0.34 -11.37 17.41
CA TYR A 47 1.60 -12.02 17.08
C TYR A 47 2.64 -11.09 16.43
N ALA A 48 2.21 -9.94 15.90
CA ALA A 48 3.09 -9.02 15.19
C ALA A 48 2.72 -7.54 15.43
N ASP A 49 3.72 -6.66 15.37
CA ASP A 49 3.51 -5.22 15.25
C ASP A 49 3.02 -4.90 13.83
N LEU A 50 1.71 -4.67 13.71
CA LEU A 50 1.01 -4.62 12.42
C LEU A 50 0.89 -3.19 11.88
N TRP A 51 1.33 -3.03 10.64
CA TRP A 51 1.25 -1.80 9.85
C TRP A 51 0.69 -2.11 8.46
N PHE A 52 0.13 -1.11 7.79
CA PHE A 52 -0.39 -1.32 6.43
C PHE A 52 -0.44 -0.03 5.62
N ILE A 53 -0.46 -0.19 4.30
CA ILE A 53 -1.08 0.78 3.39
C ILE A 53 -2.39 0.19 2.88
N HIS A 54 -3.31 1.04 2.44
CA HIS A 54 -4.55 0.59 1.83
C HIS A 54 -4.35 0.36 0.32
N GLY A 55 -5.13 -0.55 -0.25
CA GLY A 55 -5.28 -0.75 -1.69
C GLY A 55 -6.61 -0.22 -2.22
N ASN A 56 -6.97 -0.59 -3.45
CA ASN A 56 -8.22 -0.13 -4.04
C ASN A 56 -9.46 -0.91 -3.60
N HIS A 57 -9.30 -2.07 -2.98
CA HIS A 57 -10.41 -2.85 -2.44
C HIS A 57 -10.89 -2.34 -1.07
N ASP A 58 -10.05 -1.60 -0.35
CA ASP A 58 -10.32 -1.18 1.03
C ASP A 58 -11.35 -0.05 1.15
N SER A 59 -11.77 0.54 0.02
CA SER A 59 -12.91 1.48 -0.05
C SER A 59 -14.01 1.02 -1.00
N LYS A 60 -14.08 -0.26 -1.37
CA LYS A 60 -15.16 -0.77 -2.22
C LYS A 60 -16.51 -0.80 -1.50
N THR A 61 -16.50 -1.01 -0.20
CA THR A 61 -17.71 -1.06 0.64
C THR A 61 -17.52 -0.17 1.87
N VAL A 62 -18.63 0.29 2.45
CA VAL A 62 -18.58 1.03 3.72
C VAL A 62 -17.95 0.14 4.80
N ALA A 63 -18.30 -1.15 4.88
CA ALA A 63 -17.73 -2.06 5.86
C ALA A 63 -16.20 -2.19 5.76
N ALA A 64 -15.65 -2.26 4.54
CA ALA A 64 -14.20 -2.30 4.33
C ALA A 64 -13.53 -1.01 4.82
N PHE A 65 -14.09 0.14 4.45
CA PHE A 65 -13.56 1.43 4.89
C PHE A 65 -13.66 1.61 6.41
N GLU A 66 -14.82 1.31 7.01
CA GLU A 66 -15.02 1.47 8.45
C GLU A 66 -14.15 0.51 9.28
N SER A 67 -13.84 -0.69 8.76
CA SER A 67 -12.94 -1.62 9.44
C SER A 67 -11.54 -1.03 9.67
N LEU A 68 -11.09 -0.14 8.77
CA LEU A 68 -9.79 0.54 8.87
C LEU A 68 -9.92 1.95 9.48
N TRP A 69 -10.72 2.82 8.87
CA TRP A 69 -10.82 4.23 9.23
C TRP A 69 -11.88 4.55 10.28
N GLY A 70 -12.83 3.63 10.51
CA GLY A 70 -13.82 3.74 11.58
C GLY A 70 -13.35 3.13 12.91
N THR A 71 -12.14 2.60 12.96
CA THR A 71 -11.51 1.99 14.15
C THR A 71 -10.14 2.59 14.40
N GLU A 72 -9.49 2.23 15.52
CA GLU A 72 -8.12 2.66 15.84
C GLU A 72 -7.07 2.20 14.81
N TRP A 73 -7.41 1.28 13.90
CA TRP A 73 -6.52 0.81 12.84
C TRP A 73 -6.03 1.94 11.91
N HIS A 74 -6.77 3.04 11.78
CA HIS A 74 -6.31 4.20 11.02
C HIS A 74 -4.96 4.73 11.51
N THR A 75 -4.67 4.62 12.82
CA THR A 75 -3.38 5.02 13.42
C THR A 75 -2.21 4.13 13.02
N ARG A 76 -2.46 2.97 12.42
CA ARG A 76 -1.46 2.02 11.90
C ARG A 76 -1.30 2.06 10.38
N SER A 77 -2.05 2.93 9.70
CA SER A 77 -1.86 3.16 8.26
C SER A 77 -0.59 3.97 7.99
N LEU A 78 0.26 3.56 7.06
CA LEU A 78 1.48 4.27 6.67
C LEU A 78 1.26 5.27 5.52
N HIS A 79 0.06 5.32 4.93
CA HIS A 79 -0.22 6.23 3.80
C HIS A 79 0.05 7.69 4.17
N GLY A 80 0.89 8.37 3.38
CA GLY A 80 1.22 9.79 3.51
C GLY A 80 2.23 10.12 4.61
N ARG A 81 2.91 9.13 5.20
CA ARG A 81 3.91 9.37 6.26
C ARG A 81 5.08 8.39 6.25
N VAL A 82 6.13 8.75 6.99
CA VAL A 82 7.26 7.89 7.33
C VAL A 82 7.15 7.43 8.78
N GLN A 83 7.34 6.14 9.02
CA GLN A 83 7.40 5.55 10.36
C GLN A 83 8.71 4.78 10.53
N GLU A 84 9.38 4.94 11.67
CA GLU A 84 10.49 4.06 12.03
C GLU A 84 9.94 2.74 12.57
N ILE A 85 10.32 1.63 11.93
CA ILE A 85 9.93 0.26 12.28
C ILE A 85 11.21 -0.56 12.34
N GLN A 86 11.55 -1.05 13.54
CA GLN A 86 12.76 -1.83 13.79
C GLN A 86 14.05 -1.22 13.18
N GLY A 87 14.24 0.09 13.37
CA GLY A 87 15.42 0.83 12.89
C GLY A 87 15.43 1.13 11.39
N LYS A 88 14.28 1.01 10.70
CA LYS A 88 14.11 1.39 9.30
C LYS A 88 13.01 2.42 9.15
N ARG A 89 13.29 3.48 8.40
CA ARG A 89 12.30 4.49 8.01
C ARG A 89 11.50 3.95 6.83
N ILE A 90 10.23 3.64 7.05
CA ILE A 90 9.33 3.10 6.04
C ILE A 90 8.30 4.17 5.67
N ALA A 91 8.31 4.60 4.41
CA ALA A 91 7.33 5.51 3.82
C ALA A 91 6.18 4.74 3.19
N GLY A 92 4.93 5.17 3.39
CA GLY A 92 3.77 4.51 2.77
C GLY A 92 3.03 5.37 1.75
N LEU A 93 2.80 4.83 0.56
CA LEU A 93 1.90 5.37 -0.47
C LEU A 93 0.79 4.35 -0.78
N GLY A 94 -0.27 4.37 0.02
CA GLY A 94 -1.48 3.60 -0.27
C GLY A 94 -2.31 4.15 -1.42
N GLY A 95 -3.19 3.31 -1.96
CA GLY A 95 -4.19 3.69 -2.96
C GLY A 95 -3.76 3.40 -4.40
N VAL A 96 -4.59 3.84 -5.35
CA VAL A 96 -4.38 3.66 -6.80
C VAL A 96 -4.57 4.95 -7.58
N PHE A 97 -3.97 5.02 -8.77
CA PHE A 97 -4.24 6.14 -9.69
C PHE A 97 -5.60 5.96 -10.35
N ARG A 98 -6.35 7.06 -10.49
CA ARG A 98 -7.68 7.06 -11.13
C ARG A 98 -7.80 8.26 -12.03
N GLY A 99 -8.16 8.07 -13.30
CA GLY A 99 -8.27 9.17 -14.27
C GLY A 99 -9.25 10.29 -13.89
N GLN A 100 -10.21 10.02 -13.00
CA GLN A 100 -11.12 11.02 -12.43
C GLN A 100 -10.43 11.97 -11.44
N ILE A 101 -9.24 11.62 -10.96
CA ILE A 101 -8.38 12.39 -10.07
C ILE A 101 -7.09 12.75 -10.80
N TRP A 102 -6.31 11.73 -11.11
CA TRP A 102 -5.01 11.80 -11.75
C TRP A 102 -4.61 10.43 -12.31
N MET A 103 -4.19 10.40 -13.57
CA MET A 103 -3.62 9.23 -14.23
C MET A 103 -2.28 9.63 -14.87
N PRO A 104 -1.15 9.46 -14.16
CA PRO A 104 0.16 9.78 -14.71
C PRO A 104 0.42 9.03 -16.04
N PRO A 105 1.15 9.63 -16.99
CA PRO A 105 1.87 10.90 -16.92
C PRO A 105 1.01 12.13 -17.23
N ASN A 106 -0.31 11.98 -17.37
CA ASN A 106 -1.18 13.13 -17.63
C ASN A 106 -1.20 14.09 -16.44
N LYS A 107 -1.53 15.36 -16.71
CA LYS A 107 -1.74 16.35 -15.65
C LYS A 107 -2.89 15.90 -14.72
N PRO A 108 -2.77 16.12 -13.40
CA PRO A 108 -3.87 15.85 -12.49
C PRO A 108 -5.06 16.77 -12.78
N LEU A 109 -6.28 16.24 -12.64
CA LEU A 109 -7.50 17.04 -12.66
C LEU A 109 -7.72 17.74 -11.32
N PHE A 110 -7.38 17.04 -10.23
CA PHE A 110 -7.51 17.54 -8.87
C PHE A 110 -6.22 17.29 -8.10
N PHE A 111 -5.82 18.29 -7.33
CA PHE A 111 -4.56 18.29 -6.59
C PHE A 111 -4.66 17.53 -5.26
N ASP A 112 -5.76 17.73 -4.53
CA ASP A 112 -6.02 17.13 -3.23
C ASP A 112 -7.54 16.83 -3.09
N PRO A 113 -7.95 16.15 -1.99
CA PRO A 113 -9.36 15.86 -1.73
C PRO A 113 -10.27 17.10 -1.62
N ILE A 114 -9.76 18.22 -1.11
CA ILE A 114 -10.52 19.48 -0.94
C ILE A 114 -10.82 20.08 -2.32
N HIS A 115 -9.81 20.16 -3.18
CA HIS A 115 -9.93 20.58 -4.56
C HIS A 115 -10.97 19.72 -5.29
N TYR A 116 -10.93 18.40 -5.16
CA TYR A 116 -11.97 17.55 -5.75
C TYR A 116 -13.38 17.92 -5.25
N CYS A 117 -13.55 18.09 -3.94
CA CYS A 117 -14.85 18.38 -3.34
C CYS A 117 -15.44 19.73 -3.77
N GLN A 118 -14.61 20.72 -4.14
CA GLN A 118 -15.08 22.02 -4.66
C GLN A 118 -15.83 21.91 -6.00
N TYR A 119 -15.52 20.88 -6.81
CA TYR A 119 -16.12 20.64 -8.12
C TYR A 119 -17.06 19.42 -8.14
N CYS A 120 -17.12 18.68 -7.04
CA CYS A 120 -17.99 17.51 -6.91
C CYS A 120 -19.42 17.94 -6.56
N SER A 121 -20.42 17.24 -7.11
CA SER A 121 -21.81 17.47 -6.70
C SER A 121 -22.03 17.01 -5.26
N GLN A 122 -22.84 17.76 -4.50
CA GLN A 122 -23.08 17.49 -3.08
C GLN A 122 -23.60 16.07 -2.82
N GLU A 123 -24.40 15.51 -3.74
CA GLU A 123 -24.93 14.15 -3.68
C GLU A 123 -23.85 13.05 -3.69
N LYS A 124 -22.68 13.34 -4.25
CA LYS A 124 -21.55 12.41 -4.32
C LYS A 124 -20.62 12.52 -3.11
N ILE A 125 -20.69 13.61 -2.37
CA ILE A 125 -19.89 13.82 -1.16
C ILE A 125 -20.28 12.76 -0.13
N TRP A 126 -19.29 12.02 0.34
CA TRP A 126 -19.48 10.97 1.32
C TRP A 126 -18.85 11.37 2.64
N ARG A 127 -19.68 11.58 3.67
CA ARG A 127 -19.28 11.97 5.04
C ARG A 127 -18.29 13.15 5.04
N GLY A 128 -18.65 14.24 4.36
CA GLY A 128 -17.88 15.48 4.35
C GLY A 128 -16.54 15.43 3.60
N GLY A 129 -16.30 14.40 2.77
CA GLY A 129 -15.13 14.34 1.90
C GLY A 129 -15.43 13.67 0.56
N VAL A 130 -14.37 13.25 -0.11
CA VAL A 130 -14.48 12.61 -1.43
C VAL A 130 -15.41 11.37 -1.39
N PRO A 131 -16.04 11.01 -2.52
CA PRO A 131 -16.83 9.79 -2.64
C PRO A 131 -16.05 8.59 -2.11
N LEU A 132 -16.75 7.59 -1.55
CA LEU A 132 -16.11 6.44 -0.90
C LEU A 132 -14.99 5.81 -1.76
N ARG A 133 -15.24 5.57 -3.06
CA ARG A 133 -14.26 5.04 -4.02
C ARG A 133 -12.97 5.86 -4.12
N HIS A 134 -13.05 7.16 -3.90
CA HIS A 134 -11.92 8.09 -4.00
C HIS A 134 -11.16 8.26 -2.68
N ARG A 135 -11.60 7.62 -1.59
CA ARG A 135 -10.86 7.55 -0.33
C ARG A 135 -9.55 6.77 -0.44
N THR A 136 -9.39 5.98 -1.50
CA THR A 136 -8.17 5.22 -1.81
C THR A 136 -7.63 5.58 -3.19
N SER A 137 -7.87 6.80 -3.66
CA SER A 137 -7.21 7.34 -4.86
C SER A 137 -5.96 8.10 -4.44
N ILE A 138 -4.90 7.96 -5.22
CA ILE A 138 -3.68 8.76 -5.03
C ILE A 138 -3.92 10.14 -5.63
N PHE A 139 -3.76 11.17 -4.79
CA PHE A 139 -3.74 12.57 -5.18
C PHE A 139 -2.29 13.08 -5.31
N PRO A 140 -2.04 14.10 -6.14
CA PRO A 140 -0.74 14.79 -6.15
C PRO A 140 -0.25 15.23 -4.77
N SER A 141 -1.16 15.70 -3.90
CA SER A 141 -0.82 16.07 -2.52
C SER A 141 -0.18 14.94 -1.71
N ASP A 142 -0.56 13.69 -1.96
CA ASP A 142 -0.01 12.54 -1.25
C ASP A 142 1.46 12.31 -1.64
N ILE A 143 1.82 12.60 -2.90
CA ILE A 143 3.19 12.56 -3.39
C ILE A 143 3.99 13.74 -2.82
N GLU A 144 3.44 14.95 -2.82
CA GLU A 144 4.12 16.15 -2.31
C GLU A 144 4.44 16.08 -0.81
N VAL A 145 3.58 15.45 -0.01
CA VAL A 145 3.85 15.24 1.41
C VAL A 145 5.03 14.27 1.61
N LEU A 146 5.11 13.21 0.81
CA LEU A 146 6.15 12.19 0.94
C LEU A 146 7.49 12.65 0.36
N GLU A 147 7.51 13.39 -0.75
CA GLU A 147 8.75 13.82 -1.40
C GLU A 147 9.62 14.75 -0.54
N GLN A 148 9.01 15.41 0.46
CA GLN A 148 9.69 16.27 1.42
C GLN A 148 10.33 15.49 2.58
N GLN A 149 10.13 14.17 2.63
CA GLN A 149 10.62 13.29 3.68
C GLN A 149 11.76 12.41 3.16
N GLN A 150 12.43 11.71 4.08
CA GLN A 150 13.50 10.76 3.76
C GLN A 150 13.15 9.40 4.35
N ALA A 151 13.34 8.34 3.57
CA ALA A 151 13.05 6.98 4.00
C ALA A 151 14.08 5.99 3.47
N ASP A 152 14.16 4.82 4.09
CA ASP A 152 15.02 3.73 3.63
C ASP A 152 14.24 2.80 2.68
N ILE A 153 12.93 2.66 2.93
CA ILE A 153 12.00 1.80 2.20
C ILE A 153 10.76 2.63 1.82
N LEU A 154 10.32 2.54 0.57
CA LEU A 154 9.00 2.98 0.12
C LEU A 154 8.10 1.75 -0.05
N ILE A 155 6.94 1.74 0.58
CA ILE A 155 5.87 0.78 0.28
C ILE A 155 4.78 1.48 -0.49
N CYS A 156 4.30 0.86 -1.58
CA CYS A 156 3.21 1.39 -2.38
C CYS A 156 2.27 0.26 -2.83
N HIS A 157 1.00 0.55 -3.07
CA HIS A 157 0.10 -0.48 -3.59
C HIS A 157 0.32 -0.63 -5.11
N GLU A 158 0.25 0.49 -5.84
CA GLU A 158 0.58 0.57 -7.26
C GLU A 158 2.05 0.24 -7.56
N ALA A 159 2.32 -0.38 -8.71
CA ALA A 159 3.69 -0.68 -9.11
C ALA A 159 4.44 0.55 -9.65
N PRO A 160 5.75 0.70 -9.38
CA PRO A 160 6.62 1.60 -10.12
C PRO A 160 6.97 1.03 -11.51
N LYS A 161 7.57 1.85 -12.39
CA LYS A 161 8.30 1.32 -13.55
C LYS A 161 9.53 0.52 -13.08
N PRO A 162 9.98 -0.52 -13.82
CA PRO A 162 9.61 -0.89 -15.19
C PRO A 162 8.42 -1.84 -15.33
N HIS A 163 7.60 -2.04 -14.29
CA HIS A 163 6.40 -2.87 -14.41
C HIS A 163 5.56 -2.42 -15.63
N PRO A 164 4.99 -3.35 -16.43
CA PRO A 164 4.21 -2.99 -17.62
C PRO A 164 3.10 -1.98 -17.28
N SER A 165 2.39 -2.23 -16.18
CA SER A 165 1.33 -1.37 -15.63
C SER A 165 1.82 -0.32 -14.64
N GLY A 166 3.13 -0.21 -14.40
CA GLY A 166 3.69 0.64 -13.36
C GLY A 166 3.84 2.11 -13.75
N PHE A 167 4.03 2.95 -12.74
CA PHE A 167 4.03 4.41 -12.84
C PHE A 167 5.39 5.04 -12.52
N ALA A 168 5.94 5.81 -13.46
CA ALA A 168 7.23 6.48 -13.29
C ALA A 168 7.25 7.52 -12.15
N VAL A 169 6.08 8.05 -11.76
CA VAL A 169 6.01 9.00 -10.65
C VAL A 169 6.39 8.37 -9.30
N ILE A 170 6.17 7.06 -9.14
CA ILE A 170 6.59 6.33 -7.94
C ILE A 170 8.13 6.20 -7.92
N ASN A 171 8.76 5.96 -9.08
CA ASN A 171 10.22 5.97 -9.21
C ASN A 171 10.81 7.33 -8.83
N GLN A 172 10.22 8.42 -9.31
CA GLN A 172 10.65 9.78 -8.98
C GLN A 172 10.49 10.08 -7.49
N LEU A 173 9.40 9.62 -6.88
CA LEU A 173 9.20 9.74 -5.44
C LEU A 173 10.30 9.00 -4.67
N ALA A 174 10.58 7.75 -5.05
CA ALA A 174 11.65 6.96 -4.46
C ALA A 174 13.03 7.65 -4.53
N GLU A 175 13.36 8.23 -5.69
CA GLU A 175 14.60 8.99 -5.88
C GLU A 175 14.67 10.23 -4.97
N LYS A 176 13.60 11.03 -4.92
CA LYS A 176 13.55 12.24 -4.06
C LYS A 176 13.66 11.91 -2.58
N MET A 177 13.05 10.80 -2.15
CA MET A 177 13.08 10.34 -0.77
C MET A 177 14.38 9.62 -0.38
N GLY A 178 15.26 9.34 -1.35
CA GLY A 178 16.52 8.64 -1.12
C GLY A 178 16.33 7.17 -0.70
N VAL A 179 15.23 6.52 -1.08
CA VAL A 179 14.97 5.13 -0.66
C VAL A 179 15.89 4.16 -1.39
N THR A 180 16.13 3.02 -0.74
CA THR A 180 16.96 1.93 -1.30
C THR A 180 16.14 0.71 -1.71
N GLN A 181 14.88 0.63 -1.28
CA GLN A 181 13.97 -0.45 -1.62
C GLN A 181 12.54 0.08 -1.83
N ILE A 182 11.84 -0.51 -2.80
CA ILE A 182 10.42 -0.31 -3.04
C ILE A 182 9.71 -1.66 -2.92
N TYR A 183 8.67 -1.76 -2.09
CA TYR A 183 7.78 -2.92 -2.05
C TYR A 183 6.40 -2.57 -2.60
N HIS A 184 5.84 -3.38 -3.49
CA HIS A 184 4.49 -3.17 -4.00
C HIS A 184 3.66 -4.43 -4.23
N GLY A 185 2.33 -4.27 -4.23
CA GLY A 185 1.34 -5.32 -4.51
C GLY A 185 0.54 -5.05 -5.78
N HIS A 186 -0.80 -5.11 -5.66
CA HIS A 186 -1.85 -4.72 -6.62
C HIS A 186 -2.03 -5.64 -7.84
N HIS A 187 -0.96 -6.10 -8.46
CA HIS A 187 -1.05 -6.82 -9.74
C HIS A 187 -1.27 -8.32 -9.60
N HIS A 188 -1.25 -8.87 -8.38
CA HIS A 188 -1.47 -10.29 -8.05
C HIS A 188 -0.48 -11.30 -8.67
N GLU A 189 0.39 -10.84 -9.56
CA GLU A 189 1.51 -11.59 -10.11
C GLU A 189 2.68 -11.54 -9.14
N ASN A 190 3.59 -12.53 -9.21
CA ASN A 190 4.87 -12.52 -8.51
C ASN A 190 5.97 -12.06 -9.48
N PHE A 191 5.89 -10.79 -9.88
CA PHE A 191 6.74 -10.20 -10.92
C PHE A 191 8.19 -10.07 -10.43
N GLN A 192 9.14 -10.64 -11.17
CA GLN A 192 10.56 -10.52 -10.86
C GLN A 192 11.20 -9.39 -11.65
N TYR A 193 11.75 -8.41 -10.94
CA TYR A 193 12.50 -7.31 -11.55
C TYR A 193 13.94 -7.70 -11.80
N THR A 194 14.41 -7.50 -13.03
CA THR A 194 15.83 -7.36 -13.32
C THR A 194 16.23 -5.91 -13.07
N THR A 195 16.56 -5.58 -11.83
CA THR A 195 16.99 -4.21 -11.47
C THR A 195 18.31 -3.92 -12.20
N PRO A 196 18.37 -2.93 -13.11
CA PRO A 196 19.64 -2.56 -13.74
C PRO A 196 20.60 -2.04 -12.67
N ALA A 197 21.90 -2.37 -12.77
CA ALA A 197 22.92 -1.98 -11.78
C ALA A 197 23.03 -0.45 -11.54
N GLN A 198 22.46 0.36 -12.44
CA GLN A 198 22.45 1.83 -12.35
C GLN A 198 21.25 2.38 -11.54
N GLN A 199 20.24 1.56 -11.28
CA GLN A 199 19.07 1.97 -10.51
C GLN A 199 19.41 1.87 -9.02
N GLY A 200 19.46 3.01 -8.32
CA GLY A 200 19.97 3.14 -6.95
C GLY A 200 19.08 2.51 -5.85
N TYR A 201 18.04 1.78 -6.24
CA TYR A 201 17.12 1.08 -5.36
C TYR A 201 16.63 -0.22 -5.99
N GLN A 202 16.28 -1.18 -5.12
CA GLN A 202 15.66 -2.45 -5.51
C GLN A 202 14.13 -2.30 -5.57
N ILE A 203 13.48 -2.93 -6.55
CA ILE A 203 12.03 -3.05 -6.58
C ILE A 203 11.65 -4.51 -6.29
N ILE A 204 10.76 -4.69 -5.32
CA ILE A 204 10.25 -5.96 -4.86
C ILE A 204 8.74 -5.94 -5.06
N ASN A 205 8.25 -6.82 -5.91
CA ASN A 205 6.83 -7.14 -5.93
C ASN A 205 6.53 -8.16 -4.83
N VAL A 206 5.39 -8.03 -4.16
CA VAL A 206 4.83 -9.03 -3.26
C VAL A 206 3.43 -9.34 -3.80
N GLY A 207 3.33 -10.44 -4.54
CA GLY A 207 2.11 -10.82 -5.25
C GLY A 207 0.95 -11.28 -4.36
N PHE A 208 -0.06 -11.87 -5.00
CA PHE A 208 -1.30 -12.30 -4.34
C PHE A 208 -1.04 -13.26 -3.19
N ARG A 209 -1.43 -12.86 -1.97
CA ARG A 209 -1.22 -13.64 -0.74
C ARG A 209 0.22 -14.12 -0.61
N SER A 210 1.19 -13.33 -1.06
CA SER A 210 2.61 -13.61 -0.93
C SER A 210 3.20 -12.91 0.28
N LEU A 211 4.34 -13.40 0.73
CA LEU A 211 5.07 -12.88 1.88
C LEU A 211 6.57 -12.82 1.58
N CYS A 212 7.16 -11.66 1.82
CA CYS A 212 8.60 -11.43 1.70
C CYS A 212 9.22 -10.95 3.01
N ASP A 213 10.51 -11.24 3.19
CA ASP A 213 11.33 -10.60 4.21
C ASP A 213 11.83 -9.21 3.76
N ILE A 214 12.56 -8.52 4.64
CA ILE A 214 13.15 -7.20 4.38
C ILE A 214 14.32 -7.20 3.37
N GLN A 215 14.83 -8.38 3.01
CA GLN A 215 15.80 -8.51 1.93
C GLN A 215 15.11 -8.75 0.57
N GLY A 216 13.77 -8.82 0.55
CA GLY A 216 13.00 -9.11 -0.64
C GLY A 216 12.96 -10.59 -1.00
N ASN A 217 13.38 -11.49 -0.10
CA ASN A 217 13.26 -12.93 -0.32
C ASN A 217 11.83 -13.37 -0.04
N TYR A 218 11.25 -14.12 -0.97
CA TYR A 218 9.95 -14.74 -0.76
C TYR A 218 10.03 -15.85 0.28
N LEU A 219 9.23 -15.72 1.34
CA LEU A 219 8.98 -16.76 2.34
C LEU A 219 7.76 -17.60 1.95
N HIS A 220 6.80 -16.99 1.26
CA HIS A 220 5.63 -17.64 0.71
C HIS A 220 5.24 -16.97 -0.61
N ILE A 221 4.96 -17.79 -1.63
CA ILE A 221 4.49 -17.33 -2.93
C ILE A 221 3.06 -17.83 -3.10
N GLY A 222 2.10 -16.92 -3.03
CA GLY A 222 0.70 -17.26 -3.28
C GLY A 222 0.38 -17.33 -4.76
N VAL A 223 -0.73 -18.01 -5.07
CA VAL A 223 -1.28 -18.16 -6.42
C VAL A 223 -2.70 -17.61 -6.41
N ASP A 224 -3.02 -16.72 -7.34
CA ASP A 224 -4.38 -16.22 -7.49
C ASP A 224 -5.28 -17.29 -8.14
N ASP A 225 -6.00 -18.00 -7.28
CA ASP A 225 -6.88 -19.11 -7.64
C ASP A 225 -8.33 -18.67 -7.85
N ARG A 226 -8.64 -17.37 -7.76
CA ARG A 226 -10.03 -16.87 -7.85
C ARG A 226 -10.67 -17.03 -9.23
N ASN A 227 -9.86 -17.31 -10.24
CA ASN A 227 -10.28 -17.54 -11.63
C ASN A 227 -10.04 -18.98 -12.11
N LEU A 228 -9.62 -19.89 -11.21
CA LEU A 228 -9.51 -21.34 -11.48
C LEU A 228 -10.83 -22.04 -11.16
#